data_AF-A0A2H3KAU4-F1
#
_entry.id   AF-A0A2H3KAU4-F1
#
_cell.length_a   1.000
_cell.length_b   1.000
_cell.length_c   1.000
_cell.angle_alpha   90.00
_cell.angle_beta   90.00
_cell.angle_gamma   90.00
#
_symmetry.space_group_name_H-M   'P 1'
#
loop_
_entity.id
_entity.type
_entity.pdbx_description
1 polymer ?
#
loop_
_entity_poly.entity_id
_entity_poly.type
_entity_poly.pdbx_seq_one_letter_code
_entity_poly.pdbx_strand_id
1 'polypeptide(L)'
;MKSSLLKKTFLLFTAFFLLMGCCKDSDEPVVEKQGIASIYIEGDLTNEAAAKQLANELGSATQNIYVQNTTQLTTINIHSAINIRHIEFVNNKDLVTVKISGFKKISELWFKSNTTVPSPTTPRDINCNDIEEALNLEITLPYSTPGHNVSFNKLKKVGPNDFTLLAECNVLNFPLLETVNTFNFAVKKDIITFPALKHIETINGPSYIEFNQLNFPALQYCKKFDFPIWEWTGGAVLSIPSLQYCEEFKYIYGCATSEVTNAILHQFLTVLPLSGKSIIVYGAPPTGQGLIDKQIIINQGNSVLTN
;
A
#
# COMPACT_ATOMS: atom_id res chain seq x y z
N MET A 1 -44.68 -20.83 -54.51
CA MET A 1 -44.12 -21.15 -53.17
C MET A 1 -42.60 -21.00 -53.25
N LYS A 2 -42.05 -19.96 -52.59
CA LYS A 2 -40.64 -19.69 -52.17
C LYS A 2 -39.52 -20.01 -53.19
N SER A 3 -38.81 -19.10 -53.87
CA SER A 3 -38.25 -17.77 -53.53
C SER A 3 -37.53 -17.70 -52.18
N SER A 4 -36.29 -18.20 -52.11
CA SER A 4 -35.29 -17.77 -51.09
C SER A 4 -33.87 -18.33 -51.31
N LEU A 5 -33.27 -18.28 -52.51
CA LEU A 5 -31.88 -18.75 -52.66
C LEU A 5 -30.93 -17.86 -53.48
N LEU A 6 -31.34 -16.65 -53.86
CA LEU A 6 -30.52 -15.78 -54.71
C LEU A 6 -30.15 -14.41 -54.10
N LYS A 7 -30.31 -14.24 -52.78
CA LYS A 7 -29.95 -12.99 -52.07
C LYS A 7 -28.76 -13.09 -51.11
N LYS A 8 -28.09 -14.25 -51.00
CA LYS A 8 -26.94 -14.42 -50.09
C LYS A 8 -25.56 -14.37 -50.76
N THR A 9 -25.49 -14.33 -52.09
CA THR A 9 -24.20 -14.32 -52.80
C THR A 9 -23.77 -12.94 -53.29
N PHE A 10 -24.67 -11.94 -53.28
CA PHE A 10 -24.34 -10.59 -53.75
C PHE A 10 -23.99 -9.59 -52.63
N LEU A 11 -24.03 -10.03 -51.36
CA LEU A 11 -23.64 -9.22 -50.20
C LEU A 11 -22.28 -9.62 -49.61
N LEU A 12 -21.49 -10.42 -50.34
CA LEU A 12 -20.15 -10.82 -49.95
C LEU A 12 -19.05 -10.12 -50.77
N PHE A 13 -19.40 -9.37 -51.82
CA PHE A 13 -18.41 -8.74 -52.72
C PHE A 13 -18.24 -7.24 -52.51
N THR A 14 -19.13 -6.57 -51.77
CA THR A 14 -19.01 -5.13 -51.44
C THR A 14 -18.34 -4.89 -50.08
N ALA A 15 -18.09 -5.93 -49.29
CA ALA A 15 -17.36 -5.85 -48.02
C ALA A 15 -15.84 -6.10 -48.17
N PHE A 16 -15.37 -6.45 -49.37
CA PHE A 16 -13.94 -6.74 -49.63
C PHE A 16 -13.16 -5.55 -50.21
N PHE A 17 -13.85 -4.50 -50.70
CA PHE A 17 -13.18 -3.35 -51.35
C PHE A 17 -13.05 -2.10 -50.47
N LEU A 18 -13.49 -2.13 -49.21
CA LEU A 18 -13.24 -1.06 -48.22
C LEU A 18 -12.10 -1.39 -47.24
N LEU A 19 -11.40 -2.52 -47.43
CA LEU A 19 -10.23 -2.94 -46.64
C LEU A 19 -8.88 -2.67 -47.33
N MET A 20 -8.86 -2.00 -48.48
CA MET A 20 -7.62 -1.53 -49.13
C MET A 20 -7.43 -0.02 -49.03
N GLY A 21 -7.88 0.57 -47.91
CA GLY A 21 -7.30 1.82 -47.43
C GLY A 21 -5.85 1.52 -47.03
N CYS A 22 -4.92 1.82 -47.93
CA CYS A 22 -3.48 1.68 -47.76
C CYS A 22 -3.01 2.19 -46.39
N CYS A 23 -2.91 1.32 -45.39
CA CYS A 23 -1.89 1.47 -44.37
C CYS A 23 -0.58 1.28 -45.13
N LYS A 24 0.05 2.40 -45.53
CA LYS A 24 1.50 2.37 -45.68
C LYS A 24 2.01 2.01 -44.29
N ASP A 25 2.40 0.76 -44.12
CA ASP A 25 3.32 0.31 -43.08
C ASP A 25 4.64 1.05 -43.34
N SER A 26 4.64 2.36 -43.11
CA SER A 26 5.86 3.07 -42.85
C SER A 26 6.23 2.65 -41.45
N ASP A 27 6.99 1.55 -41.35
CA ASP A 27 7.81 1.18 -40.20
C ASP A 27 8.84 2.29 -39.95
N GLU A 28 8.38 3.53 -39.77
CA GLU A 28 9.25 4.59 -39.27
C GLU A 28 9.64 4.15 -37.86
N PRO A 29 10.94 3.94 -37.62
CA PRO A 29 11.41 3.48 -36.33
C PRO A 29 10.91 4.47 -35.28
N VAL A 30 10.21 3.96 -34.26
CA VAL A 30 9.78 4.77 -33.13
C VAL A 30 11.04 5.34 -32.49
N VAL A 31 11.35 6.60 -32.81
CA VAL A 31 12.49 7.30 -32.21
C VAL A 31 12.15 7.47 -30.74
N GLU A 32 12.80 6.67 -29.90
CA GLU A 32 12.65 6.74 -28.44
C GLU A 32 13.02 8.16 -27.99
N LYS A 33 12.06 8.88 -27.40
CA LYS A 33 12.35 10.21 -26.84
C LYS A 33 13.32 10.04 -25.67
N GLN A 34 14.41 10.80 -25.69
CA GLN A 34 15.35 10.82 -24.58
C GLN A 34 14.70 11.38 -23.30
N GLY A 35 13.78 12.33 -23.41
CA GLY A 35 13.17 12.98 -22.25
C GLY A 35 14.15 13.82 -21.43
N ILE A 36 13.68 14.38 -20.32
CA ILE A 36 14.50 15.13 -19.36
C ILE A 36 14.65 14.36 -18.06
N ALA A 37 15.73 14.59 -17.31
CA ALA A 37 16.06 13.83 -16.11
C ALA A 37 15.01 13.95 -14.98
N SER A 38 14.45 15.16 -14.79
CA SER A 38 13.46 15.46 -13.76
C SER A 38 12.32 16.29 -14.35
N ILE A 39 11.09 15.85 -14.13
CA ILE A 39 9.87 16.55 -14.55
C ILE A 39 9.23 17.21 -13.35
N TYR A 40 8.81 18.47 -13.48
CA TYR A 40 8.13 19.24 -12.43
C TYR A 40 6.74 19.66 -12.91
N ILE A 41 5.71 19.19 -12.20
CA ILE A 41 4.30 19.58 -12.38
C ILE A 41 3.90 20.41 -11.17
N GLU A 42 3.80 21.72 -11.33
CA GLU A 42 3.60 22.66 -10.21
C GLU A 42 2.72 23.87 -10.54
N GLY A 43 2.22 24.56 -9.51
CA GLY A 43 1.43 25.78 -9.66
C GLY A 43 0.03 25.57 -10.26
N ASP A 44 -0.40 26.48 -11.13
CA ASP A 44 -1.78 26.57 -11.60
C ASP A 44 -2.06 25.66 -12.83
N LEU A 45 -1.32 24.55 -12.97
CA LEU A 45 -1.46 23.63 -14.09
C LEU A 45 -2.81 22.89 -14.06
N THR A 46 -3.53 22.88 -15.19
CA THR A 46 -4.71 22.04 -15.39
C THR A 46 -4.31 20.59 -15.71
N ASN A 47 -5.28 19.67 -15.67
CA ASN A 47 -5.08 18.28 -16.04
C ASN A 47 -4.51 18.12 -17.47
N GLU A 48 -5.05 18.86 -18.44
CA GLU A 48 -4.62 18.81 -19.84
C GLU A 48 -3.20 19.34 -20.02
N ALA A 49 -2.85 20.42 -19.31
CA ALA A 49 -1.52 21.00 -19.34
C ALA A 49 -0.47 20.03 -18.77
N ALA A 50 -0.75 19.44 -17.59
CA ALA A 50 0.12 18.46 -16.97
C ALA A 50 0.29 17.20 -17.85
N ALA A 51 -0.80 16.69 -18.44
CA ALA A 51 -0.74 15.55 -19.34
C ALA A 51 0.12 15.84 -20.59
N LYS A 52 -0.01 17.04 -21.17
CA LYS A 52 0.80 17.47 -22.32
C LYS A 52 2.27 17.60 -21.94
N GLN A 53 2.57 18.15 -20.77
CA GLN A 53 3.94 18.26 -20.28
C GLN A 53 4.59 16.88 -20.11
N LEU A 54 3.92 15.95 -19.41
CA LEU A 54 4.38 14.56 -19.27
C LEU A 54 4.62 13.90 -20.64
N ALA A 55 3.71 14.05 -21.60
CA ALA A 55 3.87 13.47 -22.94
C ALA A 55 5.06 14.04 -23.75
N ASN A 56 5.49 15.26 -23.42
CA ASN A 56 6.61 15.93 -24.08
C ASN A 56 7.96 15.63 -23.41
N GLU A 57 7.97 15.59 -22.08
CA GLU A 57 9.18 15.57 -21.26
C GLU A 57 9.59 14.16 -20.82
N LEU A 58 8.64 13.22 -20.75
CA LEU A 58 8.91 11.84 -20.36
C LEU A 58 9.63 11.09 -21.47
N GLY A 59 10.75 10.44 -21.13
CA GLY A 59 11.59 9.67 -22.06
C GLY A 59 12.70 8.94 -21.32
N SER A 60 13.53 8.17 -22.03
CA SER A 60 14.48 7.18 -21.45
C SER A 60 15.48 7.70 -20.42
N ALA A 61 15.74 9.00 -20.38
CA ALA A 61 16.58 9.68 -19.40
C ALA A 61 15.83 10.16 -18.14
N THR A 62 14.49 10.12 -18.13
CA THR A 62 13.67 10.55 -16.99
C THR A 62 13.84 9.60 -15.81
N GLN A 63 14.27 10.17 -14.68
CA GLN A 63 14.49 9.45 -13.43
C GLN A 63 13.51 9.89 -12.34
N ASN A 64 13.08 11.15 -12.36
CA ASN A 64 12.31 11.74 -11.28
C ASN A 64 11.08 12.50 -11.80
N ILE A 65 9.96 12.39 -11.07
CA ILE A 65 8.75 13.17 -11.34
C ILE A 65 8.29 13.80 -10.03
N TYR A 66 8.17 15.13 -10.02
CA TYR A 66 7.71 15.91 -8.88
C TYR A 66 6.37 16.55 -9.23
N VAL A 67 5.35 16.31 -8.40
CA VAL A 67 4.01 16.90 -8.53
C VAL A 67 3.74 17.67 -7.25
N GLN A 68 3.94 18.98 -7.30
CA GLN A 68 4.04 19.77 -6.08
C GLN A 68 3.31 21.10 -6.17
N ASN A 69 2.70 21.52 -5.06
CA ASN A 69 2.10 22.85 -4.92
C ASN A 69 1.11 23.20 -6.05
N THR A 70 0.40 22.20 -6.60
CA THR A 70 -0.57 22.47 -7.66
C THR A 70 -1.88 22.98 -7.10
N THR A 71 -2.48 24.00 -7.74
CA THR A 71 -3.72 24.62 -7.27
C THR A 71 -4.95 24.29 -8.12
N GLN A 72 -4.77 23.81 -9.36
CA GLN A 72 -5.87 23.50 -10.29
C GLN A 72 -5.86 22.05 -10.80
N LEU A 73 -4.76 21.32 -10.56
CA LEU A 73 -4.61 19.93 -10.98
C LEU A 73 -5.50 19.04 -10.11
N THR A 74 -6.50 18.40 -10.73
CA THR A 74 -7.44 17.50 -10.03
C THR A 74 -7.16 16.03 -10.32
N THR A 75 -6.56 15.73 -11.46
CA THR A 75 -6.20 14.36 -11.86
C THR A 75 -4.86 14.36 -12.56
N ILE A 76 -4.02 13.37 -12.20
CA ILE A 76 -2.78 13.10 -12.90
C ILE A 76 -2.65 11.61 -13.20
N ASN A 77 -2.19 11.32 -14.42
CA ASN A 77 -1.97 9.96 -14.89
C ASN A 77 -0.54 9.84 -15.41
N ILE A 78 0.30 9.12 -14.68
CA ILE A 78 1.69 8.87 -15.02
C ILE A 78 1.77 7.46 -15.60
N HIS A 79 2.04 7.37 -16.90
CA HIS A 79 2.28 6.11 -17.58
C HIS A 79 3.68 6.12 -18.19
N SER A 80 4.47 5.11 -17.86
CA SER A 80 5.84 4.99 -18.33
C SER A 80 6.24 3.54 -18.47
N ALA A 81 6.83 3.15 -19.59
CA ALA A 81 7.46 1.84 -19.76
C ALA A 81 8.90 1.80 -19.23
N ILE A 82 9.49 2.96 -18.95
CA ILE A 82 10.84 3.08 -18.39
C ILE A 82 10.80 3.08 -16.86
N ASN A 83 11.91 2.65 -16.26
CA ASN A 83 12.06 2.65 -14.82
C ASN A 83 12.24 4.09 -14.30
N ILE A 84 11.21 4.61 -13.63
CA ILE A 84 11.31 5.86 -12.87
C ILE A 84 11.87 5.53 -11.49
N ARG A 85 12.89 6.27 -11.07
CA ARG A 85 13.53 6.08 -9.77
C ARG A 85 12.65 6.64 -8.66
N HIS A 86 12.16 7.87 -8.84
CA HIS A 86 11.53 8.64 -7.78
C HIS A 86 10.27 9.35 -8.28
N ILE A 87 9.16 9.23 -7.55
CA ILE A 87 7.95 10.02 -7.78
C ILE A 87 7.48 10.58 -6.44
N GLU A 88 7.22 11.89 -6.41
CA GLU A 88 6.78 12.59 -5.21
C GLU A 88 5.57 13.49 -5.49
N PHE A 89 4.56 13.37 -4.63
CA PHE A 89 3.37 14.23 -4.59
C PHE A 89 3.37 15.02 -3.28
N VAL A 90 3.47 16.35 -3.35
CA VAL A 90 3.58 17.23 -2.17
C VAL A 90 2.63 18.42 -2.26
N ASN A 91 1.78 18.62 -1.25
CA ASN A 91 0.98 19.84 -1.07
C ASN A 91 0.12 20.23 -2.29
N ASN A 92 -0.58 19.28 -2.90
CA ASN A 92 -1.41 19.54 -4.07
C ASN A 92 -2.85 19.82 -3.64
N LYS A 93 -3.27 21.08 -3.71
CA LYS A 93 -4.50 21.61 -3.09
C LYS A 93 -5.79 20.99 -3.62
N ASP A 94 -5.84 20.73 -4.93
CA ASP A 94 -7.06 20.28 -5.61
C ASP A 94 -6.91 18.87 -6.19
N LEU A 95 -5.75 18.21 -6.00
CA LEU A 95 -5.46 16.91 -6.57
C LEU A 95 -6.29 15.83 -5.89
N VAL A 96 -7.18 15.19 -6.64
CA VAL A 96 -8.08 14.14 -6.15
C VAL A 96 -7.59 12.77 -6.60
N THR A 97 -7.22 12.61 -7.87
CA THR A 97 -6.93 11.29 -8.44
C THR A 97 -5.50 11.18 -8.96
N VAL A 98 -4.77 10.18 -8.47
CA VAL A 98 -3.45 9.78 -8.98
C VAL A 98 -3.53 8.38 -9.56
N LYS A 99 -3.08 8.23 -10.80
CA LYS A 99 -2.91 6.94 -11.48
C LYS A 99 -1.47 6.77 -11.91
N ILE A 100 -0.85 5.66 -11.52
CA ILE A 100 0.51 5.29 -11.91
C ILE A 100 0.48 3.90 -12.55
N SER A 101 1.06 3.78 -13.75
CA SER A 101 1.07 2.54 -14.54
C SER A 101 2.30 2.41 -15.44
N GLY A 102 2.51 1.20 -15.98
CA GLY A 102 3.51 0.92 -17.02
C GLY A 102 4.86 0.38 -16.52
N PHE A 103 5.29 0.72 -15.30
CA PHE A 103 6.55 0.22 -14.74
C PHE A 103 6.34 -0.63 -13.48
N LYS A 104 7.22 -1.63 -13.31
CA LYS A 104 7.10 -2.68 -12.28
C LYS A 104 7.86 -2.38 -11.00
N LYS A 105 8.89 -1.53 -11.06
CA LYS A 105 9.78 -1.24 -9.94
C LYS A 105 9.95 0.25 -9.78
N ILE A 106 10.00 0.71 -8.53
CA ILE A 106 10.31 2.10 -8.18
C ILE A 106 11.24 2.13 -6.98
N SER A 107 12.16 3.08 -6.92
CA SER A 107 13.00 3.22 -5.72
C SER A 107 12.22 3.93 -4.62
N GLU A 108 11.62 5.07 -4.94
CA GLU A 108 10.93 5.92 -3.98
C GLU A 108 9.60 6.41 -4.55
N LEU A 109 8.51 6.15 -3.83
CA LEU A 109 7.19 6.67 -4.16
C LEU A 109 6.58 7.33 -2.93
N TRP A 110 6.38 8.64 -3.00
CA TRP A 110 5.98 9.44 -1.86
C TRP A 110 4.69 10.22 -2.14
N PHE A 111 3.75 10.13 -1.21
CA PHE A 111 2.56 10.96 -1.13
C PHE A 111 2.58 11.68 0.21
N LYS A 112 2.84 12.99 0.20
CA LYS A 112 3.06 13.78 1.41
C LYS A 112 2.13 14.99 1.45
N SER A 113 1.68 15.31 2.66
CA SER A 113 1.06 16.59 2.97
C SER A 113 1.74 17.22 4.17
N ASN A 114 2.26 18.43 3.99
CA ASN A 114 2.88 19.20 5.06
C ASN A 114 1.88 20.15 5.74
N THR A 115 0.62 20.19 5.27
CA THR A 115 -0.34 21.19 5.75
C THR A 115 -1.14 20.65 6.93
N THR A 116 -1.05 21.33 8.06
CA THR A 116 -1.95 21.17 9.22
C THR A 116 -3.36 21.73 8.97
N VAL A 117 -3.66 22.19 7.74
CA VAL A 117 -4.85 22.97 7.41
C VAL A 117 -5.91 22.09 6.73
N PRO A 118 -7.19 22.14 7.17
CA PRO A 118 -8.25 21.30 6.65
C PRO A 118 -8.85 21.90 5.36
N SER A 119 -8.33 21.55 4.20
CA SER A 119 -9.04 21.57 2.90
C SER A 119 -8.15 20.94 1.83
N PRO A 120 -8.68 20.14 0.89
CA PRO A 120 -8.15 18.81 0.54
C PRO A 120 -6.77 18.84 -0.14
N THR A 121 -5.69 19.01 0.62
CA THR A 121 -4.32 19.13 0.10
C THR A 121 -3.69 17.84 -0.43
N THR A 122 -4.49 16.80 -0.69
CA THR A 122 -3.97 15.48 -1.05
C THR A 122 -4.90 14.63 -1.92
N PRO A 123 -4.31 13.75 -2.74
CA PRO A 123 -5.07 12.78 -3.53
C PRO A 123 -5.94 11.91 -2.63
N ARG A 124 -7.23 11.89 -2.96
CA ARG A 124 -8.24 11.00 -2.37
C ARG A 124 -8.17 9.61 -2.96
N ASP A 125 -7.87 9.48 -4.25
CA ASP A 125 -7.82 8.21 -4.97
C ASP A 125 -6.41 7.96 -5.51
N ILE A 126 -5.68 7.05 -4.87
CA ILE A 126 -4.33 6.64 -5.25
C ILE A 126 -4.39 5.24 -5.83
N ASN A 127 -4.07 5.12 -7.12
CA ASN A 127 -4.10 3.86 -7.84
C ASN A 127 -2.77 3.56 -8.54
N CYS A 128 -2.03 2.59 -8.01
CA CYS A 128 -0.73 2.14 -8.53
C CYS A 128 -0.83 0.66 -8.95
N ASN A 129 -1.34 0.41 -10.16
CA ASN A 129 -1.74 -0.95 -10.57
C ASN A 129 -0.60 -1.84 -11.06
N ASP A 130 0.50 -1.27 -11.52
CA ASP A 130 1.57 -2.05 -12.17
C ASP A 130 2.84 -2.19 -11.34
N ILE A 131 2.96 -1.44 -10.24
CA ILE A 131 4.12 -1.50 -9.34
C ILE A 131 4.09 -2.84 -8.61
N GLU A 132 5.13 -3.65 -8.80
CA GLU A 132 5.35 -4.94 -8.14
C GLU A 132 6.33 -4.82 -6.97
N GLU A 133 7.31 -3.90 -7.04
CA GLU A 133 8.34 -3.70 -6.02
C GLU A 133 8.60 -2.20 -5.79
N ALA A 134 8.70 -1.78 -4.52
CA ALA A 134 9.17 -0.46 -4.11
C ALA A 134 10.33 -0.60 -3.12
N LEU A 135 11.39 0.22 -3.23
CA LEU A 135 12.44 0.20 -2.20
C LEU A 135 12.01 0.99 -0.95
N ASN A 136 11.30 2.10 -1.16
CA ASN A 136 10.69 2.97 -0.15
C ASN A 136 9.30 3.40 -0.64
N LEU A 137 8.29 3.24 0.21
CA LEU A 137 6.92 3.69 -0.05
C LEU A 137 6.44 4.52 1.12
N GLU A 138 6.11 5.79 0.88
CA GLU A 138 5.61 6.70 1.91
C GLU A 138 4.25 7.25 1.49
N ILE A 139 3.23 7.01 2.32
CA ILE A 139 1.87 7.51 2.14
C ILE A 139 1.49 8.23 3.44
N THR A 140 1.73 9.53 3.46
CA THR A 140 1.46 10.43 4.60
C THR A 140 0.29 11.37 4.25
N LEU A 141 -0.91 10.82 4.46
CA LEU A 141 -2.27 11.36 4.33
C LEU A 141 -2.60 12.40 5.42
N PRO A 142 -3.28 13.56 5.20
CA PRO A 142 -3.86 14.32 6.30
C PRO A 142 -4.84 13.44 7.08
N TYR A 143 -4.58 13.32 8.37
CA TYR A 143 -5.32 12.41 9.26
C TYR A 143 -6.73 12.91 9.60
N SER A 144 -7.01 14.20 9.36
CA SER A 144 -8.30 14.84 9.61
C SER A 144 -9.24 14.84 8.41
N THR A 145 -8.80 14.32 7.25
CA THR A 145 -9.63 14.27 6.03
C THR A 145 -10.01 12.81 5.73
N PRO A 146 -11.22 12.38 6.11
CA PRO A 146 -11.64 11.02 5.86
C PRO A 146 -11.74 10.73 4.37
N GLY A 147 -11.47 9.49 4.02
CA GLY A 147 -11.95 8.89 2.78
C GLY A 147 -10.93 8.76 1.67
N HIS A 148 -9.67 8.54 2.03
CA HIS A 148 -8.65 8.14 1.06
C HIS A 148 -8.86 6.69 0.61
N ASN A 149 -8.69 6.45 -0.68
CA ASN A 149 -8.73 5.16 -1.33
C ASN A 149 -7.33 4.87 -1.88
N VAL A 150 -6.63 3.95 -1.22
CA VAL A 150 -5.25 3.57 -1.57
C VAL A 150 -5.23 2.15 -2.09
N SER A 151 -4.79 1.96 -3.34
CA SER A 151 -4.75 0.65 -3.97
C SER A 151 -3.45 0.40 -4.72
N PHE A 152 -2.78 -0.69 -4.34
CA PHE A 152 -1.58 -1.24 -4.96
C PHE A 152 -1.84 -2.70 -5.35
N ASN A 153 -2.49 -2.91 -6.50
CA ASN A 153 -3.03 -4.22 -6.88
C ASN A 153 -1.97 -5.28 -7.19
N LYS A 154 -0.75 -4.87 -7.57
CA LYS A 154 0.34 -5.78 -7.93
C LYS A 154 1.55 -5.70 -7.00
N LEU A 155 1.55 -4.84 -6.00
CA LEU A 155 2.69 -4.65 -5.11
C LEU A 155 2.91 -5.91 -4.28
N LYS A 156 4.09 -6.52 -4.43
CA LYS A 156 4.51 -7.74 -3.72
C LYS A 156 5.53 -7.46 -2.64
N LYS A 157 6.36 -6.42 -2.80
CA LYS A 157 7.47 -6.15 -1.90
C LYS A 157 7.68 -4.66 -1.67
N VAL A 158 7.88 -4.28 -0.41
CA VAL A 158 8.46 -2.98 -0.02
C VAL A 158 9.74 -3.21 0.79
N GLY A 159 10.86 -2.68 0.33
CA GLY A 159 12.15 -2.80 1.03
C GLY A 159 13.35 -2.74 0.08
N PRO A 160 14.56 -2.44 0.58
CA PRO A 160 14.98 -2.64 1.98
C PRO A 160 14.70 -1.44 2.91
N ASN A 161 14.16 -0.34 2.41
CA ASN A 161 13.82 0.80 3.26
C ASN A 161 12.40 0.63 3.83
N ASP A 162 11.85 1.73 4.32
CA ASP A 162 10.59 1.72 5.05
C ASP A 162 9.37 1.70 4.12
N PHE A 163 8.31 1.09 4.63
CA PHE A 163 6.95 1.33 4.21
C PHE A 163 6.27 2.17 5.29
N THR A 164 5.99 3.44 5.00
CA THR A 164 5.24 4.33 5.88
C THR A 164 3.83 4.55 5.36
N LEU A 165 2.83 4.26 6.18
CA LEU A 165 1.42 4.42 5.86
C LEU A 165 0.70 5.12 7.02
N LEU A 166 0.48 6.42 6.86
CA LEU A 166 -0.19 7.30 7.82
C LEU A 166 -1.41 7.93 7.15
N ALA A 167 -2.62 7.40 7.36
CA ALA A 167 -3.82 7.90 6.66
C ALA A 167 -5.15 7.44 7.30
N GLU A 168 -6.21 8.22 7.09
CA GLU A 168 -7.61 7.77 7.28
C GLU A 168 -8.17 7.21 5.96
N CYS A 169 -8.38 5.89 5.89
CA CYS A 169 -8.70 5.20 4.63
C CYS A 169 -10.12 4.63 4.60
N ASN A 170 -10.86 4.95 3.53
CA ASN A 170 -12.08 4.21 3.15
C ASN A 170 -11.72 2.88 2.51
N VAL A 171 -10.81 2.89 1.54
CA VAL A 171 -10.30 1.70 0.87
C VAL A 171 -8.79 1.62 1.09
N LEU A 172 -8.34 0.45 1.53
CA LEU A 172 -6.92 0.13 1.68
C LEU A 172 -6.70 -1.25 1.08
N ASN A 173 -5.95 -1.32 -0.02
CA ASN A 173 -5.85 -2.54 -0.80
C ASN A 173 -4.40 -2.87 -1.21
N PHE A 174 -3.87 -3.93 -0.60
CA PHE A 174 -2.54 -4.50 -0.85
C PHE A 174 -2.67 -6.03 -0.97
N PRO A 175 -3.36 -6.54 -2.00
CA PRO A 175 -3.81 -7.94 -2.02
C PRO A 175 -2.67 -8.92 -2.23
N LEU A 176 -1.57 -8.48 -2.85
CA LEU A 176 -0.41 -9.30 -3.19
C LEU A 176 0.85 -8.96 -2.37
N LEU A 177 0.78 -8.05 -1.39
CA LEU A 177 1.95 -7.62 -0.62
C LEU A 177 2.43 -8.78 0.26
N GLU A 178 3.60 -9.33 -0.03
CA GLU A 178 4.15 -10.52 0.63
C GLU A 178 5.28 -10.20 1.61
N THR A 179 6.06 -9.14 1.34
CA THR A 179 7.24 -8.80 2.14
C THR A 179 7.36 -7.31 2.37
N VAL A 180 7.59 -6.93 3.62
CA VAL A 180 7.95 -5.57 4.03
C VAL A 180 9.20 -5.64 4.89
N ASN A 181 10.14 -4.70 4.75
CA ASN A 181 11.25 -4.61 5.70
C ASN A 181 10.78 -3.96 7.02
N THR A 182 10.69 -2.63 7.05
CA THR A 182 10.10 -1.86 8.16
C THR A 182 8.73 -1.37 7.75
N PHE A 183 7.71 -1.57 8.59
CA PHE A 183 6.36 -1.07 8.39
C PHE A 183 5.99 -0.06 9.48
N ASN A 184 6.04 1.23 9.15
CA ASN A 184 5.55 2.30 10.01
C ASN A 184 4.07 2.53 9.72
N PHE A 185 3.21 2.20 10.68
CA PHE A 185 1.79 2.02 10.47
C PHE A 185 0.98 2.93 11.40
N ALA A 186 0.20 3.84 10.83
CA ALA A 186 -0.85 4.59 11.54
C ALA A 186 -2.04 4.77 10.61
N VAL A 187 -2.94 3.79 10.60
CA VAL A 187 -4.12 3.82 9.73
C VAL A 187 -5.37 3.87 10.57
N LYS A 188 -6.21 4.87 10.29
CA LYS A 188 -7.59 4.92 10.77
C LYS A 188 -8.49 4.26 9.74
N LYS A 189 -8.93 3.05 10.06
CA LYS A 189 -9.87 2.24 9.27
C LYS A 189 -10.38 1.10 10.14
N ASP A 190 -11.69 0.87 10.15
CA ASP A 190 -12.34 -0.12 11.03
C ASP A 190 -11.71 -1.53 10.97
N ILE A 191 -11.62 -2.09 9.76
CA ILE A 191 -11.04 -3.42 9.50
C ILE A 191 -9.88 -3.28 8.52
N ILE A 192 -8.71 -3.75 8.93
CA ILE A 192 -7.48 -3.71 8.13
C ILE A 192 -6.98 -5.14 7.93
N THR A 193 -6.68 -5.50 6.70
CA THR A 193 -6.23 -6.86 6.36
C THR A 193 -5.14 -6.83 5.30
N PHE A 194 -4.03 -7.50 5.58
CA PHE A 194 -2.95 -7.77 4.64
C PHE A 194 -2.91 -9.27 4.32
N PRO A 195 -3.67 -9.74 3.32
CA PRO A 195 -3.98 -11.16 3.16
C PRO A 195 -2.78 -12.01 2.76
N ALA A 196 -1.83 -11.44 2.01
CA ALA A 196 -0.67 -12.14 1.47
C ALA A 196 0.64 -11.88 2.23
N LEU A 197 0.64 -11.01 3.24
CA LEU A 197 1.85 -10.53 3.91
C LEU A 197 2.44 -11.63 4.78
N LYS A 198 3.59 -12.18 4.38
CA LYS A 198 4.26 -13.34 4.99
C LYS A 198 5.44 -12.96 5.87
N HIS A 199 6.16 -11.90 5.48
CA HIS A 199 7.42 -11.51 6.10
C HIS A 199 7.46 -10.01 6.40
N ILE A 200 7.73 -9.68 7.64
CA ILE A 200 8.00 -8.31 8.11
C ILE A 200 9.24 -8.35 9.02
N GLU A 201 10.24 -7.49 8.85
CA GLU A 201 11.30 -7.38 9.86
C GLU A 201 10.79 -6.61 11.08
N THR A 202 10.23 -5.43 10.87
CA THR A 202 9.72 -4.60 11.97
C THR A 202 8.39 -3.99 11.61
N ILE A 203 7.42 -4.06 12.52
CA ILE A 203 6.19 -3.28 12.46
C ILE A 203 6.14 -2.34 13.65
N ASN A 204 6.05 -1.04 13.35
CA ASN A 204 5.89 0.03 14.31
C ASN A 204 4.45 0.54 14.21
N GLY A 205 3.67 0.33 15.25
CA GLY A 205 2.30 0.78 15.35
C GLY A 205 2.18 2.27 15.73
N PRO A 206 0.95 2.80 15.67
CA PRO A 206 0.69 4.19 15.99
C PRO A 206 0.76 4.46 17.50
N SER A 207 0.75 5.73 17.89
CA SER A 207 0.52 6.13 19.29
C SER A 207 -0.94 5.93 19.74
N TYR A 208 -1.87 5.81 18.79
CA TYR A 208 -3.30 5.61 19.01
C TYR A 208 -3.86 4.55 18.06
N ILE A 209 -4.57 3.54 18.57
CA ILE A 209 -5.23 2.54 17.76
C ILE A 209 -6.61 3.07 17.34
N GLU A 210 -6.83 3.22 16.03
CA GLU A 210 -8.09 3.71 15.45
C GLU A 210 -8.65 2.72 14.41
N PHE A 211 -8.43 1.43 14.69
CA PHE A 211 -9.02 0.30 13.98
C PHE A 211 -9.63 -0.65 15.02
N ASN A 212 -10.70 -1.35 14.66
CA ASN A 212 -11.28 -2.38 15.50
C ASN A 212 -10.67 -3.76 15.22
N GLN A 213 -10.11 -3.97 14.02
CA GLN A 213 -9.51 -5.24 13.65
C GLN A 213 -8.29 -5.07 12.73
N LEU A 214 -7.20 -5.75 13.07
CA LEU A 214 -5.98 -5.82 12.27
C LEU A 214 -5.61 -7.29 12.02
N ASN A 215 -5.64 -7.70 10.75
CA ASN A 215 -5.46 -9.09 10.33
C ASN A 215 -4.21 -9.27 9.46
N PHE A 216 -3.38 -10.22 9.84
CA PHE A 216 -2.29 -10.76 9.02
C PHE A 216 -2.41 -12.29 8.93
N PRO A 217 -3.34 -12.82 8.13
CA PRO A 217 -3.60 -14.26 8.09
C PRO A 217 -2.41 -15.10 7.60
N ALA A 218 -1.55 -14.54 6.75
CA ALA A 218 -0.41 -15.23 6.16
C ALA A 218 0.94 -14.90 6.83
N LEU A 219 0.98 -14.03 7.85
CA LEU A 219 2.24 -13.56 8.45
C LEU A 219 2.91 -14.68 9.22
N GLN A 220 4.09 -15.10 8.73
CA GLN A 220 4.88 -16.19 9.30
C GLN A 220 6.09 -15.66 10.07
N TYR A 221 6.70 -14.57 9.59
CA TYR A 221 7.88 -13.98 10.20
C TYR A 221 7.62 -12.50 10.52
N CYS A 222 7.80 -12.14 11.79
CA CYS A 222 7.80 -10.77 12.28
C CYS A 222 8.85 -10.61 13.36
N LYS A 223 10.06 -10.13 13.03
CA LYS A 223 11.14 -10.06 14.04
C LYS A 223 10.76 -9.15 15.22
N LYS A 224 10.22 -7.96 14.95
CA LYS A 224 9.75 -7.01 15.95
C LYS A 224 8.34 -6.50 15.63
N PHE A 225 7.42 -6.69 16.59
CA PHE A 225 6.08 -6.11 16.59
C PHE A 225 5.95 -5.13 17.75
N ASP A 226 5.86 -3.83 17.48
CA ASP A 226 5.85 -2.79 18.52
C ASP A 226 4.69 -1.82 18.34
N PHE A 227 3.66 -2.00 19.16
CA PHE A 227 2.53 -1.08 19.29
C PHE A 227 2.63 -0.45 20.69
N PRO A 228 3.37 0.68 20.81
CA PRO A 228 3.82 1.23 22.09
C PRO A 228 2.77 2.11 22.78
N ILE A 229 1.48 1.85 22.61
CA ILE A 229 0.45 2.82 23.01
C ILE A 229 0.44 3.09 24.51
N TRP A 230 0.20 4.35 24.87
CA TRP A 230 0.15 4.85 26.25
C TRP A 230 -1.27 5.16 26.70
N GLU A 231 -2.19 5.34 25.75
CA GLU A 231 -3.59 5.70 25.99
C GLU A 231 -4.52 4.61 25.47
N TRP A 232 -5.56 4.31 26.25
CA TRP A 232 -6.50 3.23 25.97
C TRP A 232 -7.48 3.65 24.88
N THR A 233 -7.32 3.12 23.67
CA THR A 233 -8.33 3.25 22.62
C THR A 233 -8.78 1.86 22.19
N GLY A 234 -9.96 1.46 22.66
CA GLY A 234 -10.84 0.39 22.13
C GLY A 234 -10.20 -0.96 21.78
N GLY A 235 -10.68 -2.04 22.39
CA GLY A 235 -10.19 -3.41 22.21
C GLY A 235 -10.06 -3.95 20.79
N ALA A 236 -9.00 -3.54 20.10
CA ALA A 236 -8.76 -3.96 18.75
C ALA A 236 -8.36 -5.44 18.72
N VAL A 237 -8.98 -6.16 17.81
CA VAL A 237 -8.67 -7.57 17.59
C VAL A 237 -7.47 -7.66 16.65
N LEU A 238 -6.35 -8.15 17.19
CA LEU A 238 -5.17 -8.51 16.41
C LEU A 238 -5.24 -10.00 16.06
N SER A 239 -5.18 -10.33 14.77
CA SER A 239 -5.20 -11.71 14.28
C SER A 239 -3.95 -12.01 13.44
N ILE A 240 -3.08 -12.88 13.96
CA ILE A 240 -1.80 -13.27 13.35
C ILE A 240 -1.60 -14.80 13.36
N PRO A 241 -2.59 -15.61 12.95
CA PRO A 241 -2.65 -17.05 13.24
C PRO A 241 -1.48 -17.88 12.70
N SER A 242 -0.77 -17.38 11.68
CA SER A 242 0.33 -18.08 11.01
C SER A 242 1.72 -17.72 11.56
N LEU A 243 1.82 -16.89 12.61
CA LEU A 243 3.11 -16.41 13.10
C LEU A 243 3.95 -17.58 13.62
N GLN A 244 5.15 -17.72 13.07
CA GLN A 244 6.13 -18.76 13.40
C GLN A 244 7.41 -18.18 14.02
N TYR A 245 7.75 -16.93 13.74
CA TYR A 245 8.96 -16.28 14.25
C TYR A 245 8.68 -14.86 14.77
N CYS A 246 9.13 -14.57 15.99
CA CYS A 246 9.11 -13.24 16.60
C CYS A 246 10.08 -13.15 17.81
N GLU A 247 10.93 -12.12 17.82
CA GLU A 247 11.88 -11.85 18.91
C GLU A 247 11.31 -10.85 19.92
N GLU A 248 10.66 -9.79 19.45
CA GLU A 248 10.05 -8.75 20.28
C GLU A 248 8.57 -8.58 19.89
N PHE A 249 7.68 -8.82 20.84
CA PHE A 249 6.25 -8.63 20.66
C PHE A 249 5.69 -7.73 21.75
N LYS A 250 5.23 -6.55 21.35
CA LYS A 250 4.68 -5.55 22.24
C LYS A 250 3.35 -5.08 21.70
N TYR A 251 2.29 -5.49 22.39
CA TYR A 251 0.91 -5.11 22.13
C TYR A 251 0.31 -4.59 23.45
N ILE A 252 0.58 -3.32 23.73
CA ILE A 252 0.13 -2.64 24.95
C ILE A 252 -1.27 -2.08 24.70
N TYR A 253 -2.17 -2.15 25.67
CA TYR A 253 -3.57 -1.66 25.69
C TYR A 253 -4.51 -2.10 24.54
N GLY A 254 -4.03 -2.83 23.53
CA GLY A 254 -4.87 -3.37 22.46
C GLY A 254 -5.67 -4.61 22.87
N CYS A 255 -5.23 -5.33 23.92
CA CYS A 255 -5.95 -6.49 24.44
C CYS A 255 -7.09 -6.08 25.38
N ALA A 256 -8.31 -5.90 24.87
CA ALA A 256 -9.45 -5.55 25.75
C ALA A 256 -9.98 -6.70 26.61
N THR A 257 -9.73 -7.96 26.24
CA THR A 257 -10.31 -9.10 26.95
C THR A 257 -9.26 -10.17 27.25
N SER A 258 -9.49 -10.93 28.32
CA SER A 258 -8.58 -11.99 28.75
C SER A 258 -8.46 -13.09 27.69
N GLU A 259 -9.50 -13.29 26.87
CA GLU A 259 -9.48 -14.24 25.75
C GLU A 259 -8.41 -13.86 24.72
N VAL A 260 -8.27 -12.56 24.39
CA VAL A 260 -7.24 -12.09 23.45
C VAL A 260 -5.84 -12.26 24.06
N THR A 261 -5.65 -11.87 25.32
CA THR A 261 -4.38 -12.07 26.03
C THR A 261 -3.99 -13.56 26.08
N ASN A 262 -4.94 -14.44 26.44
CA ASN A 262 -4.71 -15.87 26.51
C ASN A 262 -4.37 -16.47 25.14
N ALA A 263 -5.06 -16.05 24.06
CA ALA A 263 -4.79 -16.52 22.70
C ALA A 263 -3.37 -16.13 22.23
N ILE A 264 -2.94 -14.89 22.49
CA ILE A 264 -1.58 -14.44 22.18
C ILE A 264 -0.56 -15.28 22.96
N LEU A 265 -0.72 -15.43 24.27
CA LEU A 265 0.20 -16.24 25.08
C LEU A 265 0.27 -17.68 24.58
N HIS A 266 -0.87 -18.31 24.31
CA HIS A 266 -0.93 -19.67 23.78
C HIS A 266 -0.15 -19.82 22.47
N GLN A 267 -0.30 -18.86 21.55
CA GLN A 267 0.43 -18.86 20.28
C GLN A 267 1.95 -18.80 20.50
N PHE A 268 2.42 -18.00 21.46
CA PHE A 268 3.85 -17.83 21.75
C PHE A 268 4.53 -19.05 22.40
N LEU A 269 3.78 -20.12 22.72
CA LEU A 269 4.37 -21.40 23.13
C LEU A 269 5.22 -22.06 22.04
N THR A 270 4.90 -21.79 20.77
CA THR A 270 5.54 -22.43 19.59
C THR A 270 6.28 -21.45 18.69
N VAL A 271 6.08 -20.14 18.86
CA VAL A 271 6.79 -19.09 18.11
C VAL A 271 8.29 -19.12 18.43
N LEU A 272 9.09 -19.16 17.35
CA LEU A 272 10.55 -19.16 17.40
C LEU A 272 11.12 -17.73 17.55
N PRO A 273 12.32 -17.58 18.15
CA PRO A 273 13.07 -18.61 18.87
C PRO A 273 12.33 -19.06 20.14
N LEU A 274 12.57 -20.29 20.63
CA LEU A 274 11.86 -20.79 21.82
C LEU A 274 12.21 -20.03 23.10
N SER A 275 13.41 -19.45 23.19
CA SER A 275 13.93 -18.69 24.32
C SER A 275 14.42 -17.31 23.90
N GLY A 276 14.58 -16.39 24.86
CA GLY A 276 15.16 -15.07 24.61
C GLY A 276 14.20 -14.05 23.98
N LYS A 277 12.91 -14.38 23.86
CA LYS A 277 11.89 -13.43 23.40
C LYS A 277 11.56 -12.39 24.46
N SER A 278 11.15 -11.20 24.02
CA SER A 278 10.52 -10.16 24.84
C SER A 278 9.04 -10.04 24.47
N ILE A 279 8.14 -10.43 25.37
CA ILE A 279 6.69 -10.47 25.14
C ILE A 279 6.02 -9.54 26.15
N ILE A 280 5.41 -8.47 25.66
CA ILE A 280 4.68 -7.48 26.45
C ILE A 280 3.25 -7.41 25.91
N VAL A 281 2.31 -7.90 26.71
CA VAL A 281 0.88 -7.91 26.37
C VAL A 281 0.12 -7.24 27.52
N TYR A 282 -0.33 -6.01 27.29
CA TYR A 282 -0.95 -5.19 28.35
C TYR A 282 -2.41 -4.88 27.98
N GLY A 283 -3.32 -4.86 28.96
CA GLY A 283 -4.77 -4.73 28.71
C GLY A 283 -5.58 -5.54 29.72
N ALA A 284 -6.25 -6.59 29.30
CA ALA A 284 -6.86 -7.55 30.23
C ALA A 284 -5.84 -8.57 30.77
N PRO A 285 -5.87 -8.94 32.07
CA PRO A 285 -4.96 -9.91 32.65
C PRO A 285 -5.22 -11.32 32.08
N PRO A 286 -4.20 -12.19 31.97
CA PRO A 286 -4.40 -13.58 31.60
C PRO A 286 -5.15 -14.34 32.70
N THR A 287 -5.91 -15.36 32.30
CA THR A 287 -6.72 -16.18 33.21
C THR A 287 -6.63 -17.67 32.85
N GLY A 288 -6.90 -18.55 33.81
CA GLY A 288 -6.98 -20.01 33.56
C GLY A 288 -5.76 -20.54 32.82
N GLN A 289 -5.99 -21.10 31.62
CA GLN A 289 -4.93 -21.63 30.75
C GLN A 289 -3.87 -20.57 30.38
N GLY A 290 -4.24 -19.30 30.23
CA GLY A 290 -3.29 -18.24 29.91
C GLY A 290 -2.25 -17.98 31.01
N LEU A 291 -2.58 -18.21 32.29
CA LEU A 291 -1.60 -18.13 33.38
C LEU A 291 -0.59 -19.27 33.30
N ILE A 292 -1.06 -20.46 32.92
CA ILE A 292 -0.20 -21.64 32.70
C ILE A 292 0.72 -21.39 31.51
N ASP A 293 0.17 -20.94 30.39
CA ASP A 293 0.92 -20.64 29.16
C ASP A 293 1.98 -19.56 29.43
N LYS A 294 1.63 -18.46 30.13
CA LYS A 294 2.59 -17.45 30.58
C LYS A 294 3.77 -18.06 31.35
N GLN A 295 3.49 -18.93 32.32
CA GLN A 295 4.55 -19.55 33.12
C GLN A 295 5.43 -20.51 32.28
N ILE A 296 4.84 -21.24 31.34
CA ILE A 296 5.59 -22.10 30.40
C ILE A 296 6.56 -21.24 29.57
N ILE A 297 6.09 -20.12 29.02
CA ILE A 297 6.91 -19.21 28.21
C ILE A 297 8.06 -18.63 29.04
N ILE A 298 7.82 -18.25 30.31
CA ILE A 298 8.88 -17.79 31.23
C ILE A 298 9.89 -18.91 31.48
N ASN A 299 9.44 -20.14 31.75
CA ASN A 299 10.31 -21.30 31.98
C ASN A 299 11.16 -21.68 30.76
N GLN A 300 10.70 -21.36 29.55
CA GLN A 300 11.47 -21.46 28.31
C GLN A 300 12.58 -20.39 28.19
N GLY A 301 12.72 -19.48 29.17
CA GLY A 301 13.76 -18.45 29.18
C GLY A 301 13.39 -17.17 28.41
N ASN A 302 12.10 -16.82 28.37
CA ASN A 302 11.62 -15.58 27.76
C ASN A 302 11.25 -14.54 28.83
N SER A 303 11.29 -13.26 28.48
CA SER A 303 10.75 -12.17 29.31
C SER A 303 9.28 -11.97 28.95
N VAL A 304 8.37 -12.12 29.92
CA VAL A 304 6.93 -11.98 29.71
C VAL A 304 6.33 -10.99 30.71
N LEU A 305 5.77 -9.89 30.21
CA LEU A 305 5.05 -8.91 30.99
C LEU A 305 3.57 -8.88 30.58
N THR A 306 2.69 -9.07 31.56
CA THR A 306 1.24 -8.88 31.44
C THR A 306 0.72 -8.09 32.63
N ASN A 307 -0.52 -7.61 32.55
CA ASN A 307 -1.29 -7.21 33.75
C ASN A 307 -1.47 -8.35 34.74
#